data_AF-A0A3B4YF58-F1
#
_entry.id   AF-A0A3B4YF58-F1
#
_cell.length_a   1.000
_cell.length_b   1.000
_cell.length_c   1.000
_cell.angle_alpha   90.00
_cell.angle_beta   90.00
_cell.angle_gamma   90.00
#
_symmetry.space_group_name_H-M   'P 1'
#
loop_
_entity.id
_entity.type
_entity.pdbx_description
1 polymer ?
#
loop_
_entity_poly.entity_id
_entity_poly.type
_entity_poly.pdbx_seq_one_letter_code
_entity_poly.pdbx_strand_id
1 'polypeptide(L)'
;MSNDLCRLQGKSTAPGLTWSAPASVGLTSACCQRSLVRTASGVSGGDVAGVAGASGWYSSLADSALVHLCEHFLVSVQQVSGLPWWMSIAVATLSVRTLITLPLAAYQLVIVSKVEALQMEISELAKRLRYEVSVRARERGWTDKQSRFHFQKNLRHLVSQLYIRDNCHPFKASLLVWVQLPLWISLSLALRNLSLDQFNSGFSVLRRWLASGGALWFPDLTSPDSTWILPVCLGLINLLIVEVFSLQRVSPTRFQKLVLNFIRGFSVLMIPIAATVPSSMALYWFTSSLLGFSHNLLLRSPAIHKILKLQTARSDSPYRDLLSAFISKYYK
;
A
#
# COMPACT_ATOMS: atom_id res chain seq x y z
N MET A 1 -44.78 63.71 9.67
CA MET A 1 -45.91 62.76 9.56
C MET A 1 -45.69 61.63 10.55
N SER A 2 -46.77 61.05 11.06
CA SER A 2 -46.86 60.30 12.31
C SER A 2 -45.97 59.04 12.44
N ASN A 3 -45.29 58.95 13.59
CA ASN A 3 -45.47 57.94 14.63
C ASN A 3 -45.80 56.47 14.32
N ASP A 4 -45.07 55.62 15.06
CA ASP A 4 -45.56 54.54 15.95
C ASP A 4 -45.65 53.06 15.53
N LEU A 5 -45.22 52.25 16.51
CA LEU A 5 -45.70 50.93 16.95
C LEU A 5 -45.82 49.78 15.90
N CYS A 6 -45.02 48.71 15.96
CA CYS A 6 -44.91 47.67 17.01
C CYS A 6 -46.02 46.60 16.98
N ARG A 7 -45.58 45.33 17.09
CA ARG A 7 -46.23 44.16 17.76
C ARG A 7 -47.06 43.15 16.94
N LEU A 8 -46.87 41.89 17.36
CA LEU A 8 -47.69 40.66 17.19
C LEU A 8 -47.66 39.99 15.79
N GLN A 9 -47.38 38.69 15.57
CA GLN A 9 -47.51 37.43 16.34
C GLN A 9 -48.90 36.77 16.27
N GLY A 10 -49.00 35.66 15.49
CA GLY A 10 -49.82 34.50 15.87
C GLY A 10 -50.75 33.86 14.82
N LYS A 11 -50.54 32.55 14.60
CA LYS A 11 -51.55 31.49 14.25
C LYS A 11 -52.27 31.58 12.89
N SER A 12 -52.86 30.50 12.35
CA SER A 12 -52.64 29.04 12.41
C SER A 12 -53.75 28.34 11.61
N THR A 13 -53.45 27.62 10.53
CA THR A 13 -54.40 26.69 9.89
C THR A 13 -53.69 25.55 9.15
N ALA A 14 -54.08 24.32 9.49
CA ALA A 14 -53.89 23.09 8.72
C ALA A 14 -55.18 22.86 7.86
N PRO A 15 -55.41 21.74 7.11
CA PRO A 15 -54.67 20.48 7.10
C PRO A 15 -54.47 19.76 5.73
N GLY A 16 -53.64 18.71 5.75
CA GLY A 16 -53.93 17.41 5.11
C GLY A 16 -53.74 17.24 3.60
N LEU A 17 -52.88 16.28 3.22
CA LEU A 17 -53.28 15.14 2.39
C LEU A 17 -52.30 13.96 2.56
N THR A 18 -52.78 12.73 2.42
CA THR A 18 -52.04 11.46 2.63
C THR A 18 -52.37 10.46 1.52
N TRP A 19 -51.68 9.30 1.52
CA TRP A 19 -51.99 8.08 0.73
C TRP A 19 -51.71 8.17 -0.79
N SER A 20 -51.47 7.10 -1.56
CA SER A 20 -50.75 5.81 -1.38
C SER A 20 -50.58 5.16 -2.77
N ALA A 21 -49.74 4.13 -2.90
CA ALA A 21 -49.58 3.36 -4.14
C ALA A 21 -50.78 2.45 -4.48
N PRO A 22 -50.92 2.03 -5.75
CA PRO A 22 -51.57 0.77 -6.13
C PRO A 22 -50.53 -0.30 -6.54
N ALA A 23 -50.96 -1.57 -6.51
CA ALA A 23 -50.14 -2.75 -6.85
C ALA A 23 -50.92 -3.75 -7.73
N SER A 24 -50.20 -4.72 -8.32
CA SER A 24 -50.70 -5.84 -9.18
C SER A 24 -51.25 -5.41 -10.55
N VAL A 25 -51.25 -6.20 -11.64
CA VAL A 25 -51.18 -7.65 -11.94
C VAL A 25 -50.32 -7.81 -13.22
N GLY A 26 -49.61 -8.89 -13.62
CA GLY A 26 -49.54 -10.31 -13.25
C GLY A 26 -49.41 -11.19 -14.53
N LEU A 27 -48.97 -12.46 -14.37
CA LEU A 27 -48.59 -13.47 -15.41
C LEU A 27 -47.20 -13.20 -16.07
N THR A 28 -46.40 -14.11 -16.65
CA THR A 28 -46.21 -15.61 -16.71
C THR A 28 -44.83 -15.90 -17.38
N SER A 29 -44.12 -17.03 -17.31
CA SER A 29 -44.11 -18.24 -16.44
C SER A 29 -42.81 -19.08 -16.69
N ALA A 30 -42.43 -19.94 -15.73
CA ALA A 30 -41.43 -21.05 -15.79
C ALA A 30 -39.94 -20.73 -16.12
N CYS A 31 -38.93 -21.41 -15.55
CA CYS A 31 -38.88 -22.69 -14.84
C CYS A 31 -37.90 -22.72 -13.63
N CYS A 32 -37.97 -23.79 -12.83
CA CYS A 32 -37.24 -24.13 -11.58
C CYS A 32 -35.70 -23.94 -11.63
N GLN A 33 -34.98 -23.73 -10.51
CA GLN A 33 -35.02 -24.53 -9.26
C GLN A 33 -34.71 -23.73 -7.97
N ARG A 34 -35.42 -24.04 -6.86
CA ARG A 34 -35.04 -23.69 -5.46
C ARG A 34 -33.80 -24.52 -5.03
N SER A 35 -32.98 -24.19 -4.02
CA SER A 35 -33.23 -23.91 -2.58
C SER A 35 -31.83 -23.69 -1.93
N LEU A 36 -31.61 -23.17 -0.72
CA LEU A 36 -32.41 -22.48 0.29
C LEU A 36 -31.41 -21.72 1.20
N VAL A 37 -31.60 -20.42 1.46
CA VAL A 37 -30.77 -19.70 2.44
C VAL A 37 -31.18 -20.13 3.85
N ARG A 38 -30.24 -20.65 4.66
CA ARG A 38 -30.44 -20.82 6.11
C ARG A 38 -29.92 -19.60 6.84
N THR A 39 -30.82 -18.92 7.54
CA THR A 39 -30.50 -17.89 8.54
C THR A 39 -29.88 -18.51 9.79
N ALA A 40 -29.01 -17.75 10.45
CA ALA A 40 -28.29 -18.20 11.63
C ALA A 40 -29.13 -18.16 12.91
N SER A 41 -28.98 -19.17 13.76
CA SER A 41 -29.26 -19.13 15.21
C SER A 41 -28.64 -20.37 15.88
N GLY A 42 -27.89 -20.18 16.96
CA GLY A 42 -27.25 -21.27 17.70
C GLY A 42 -26.08 -20.78 18.57
N VAL A 43 -26.33 -20.62 19.88
CA VAL A 43 -25.33 -20.29 20.91
C VAL A 43 -25.11 -21.51 21.81
N SER A 44 -23.90 -21.59 22.39
CA SER A 44 -23.37 -22.59 23.37
C SER A 44 -22.40 -23.59 22.74
N GLY A 45 -21.19 -23.81 23.26
CA GLY A 45 -20.51 -23.19 24.40
C GLY A 45 -19.14 -23.87 24.65
N GLY A 46 -18.25 -23.27 25.45
CA GLY A 46 -16.97 -23.89 25.86
C GLY A 46 -15.74 -23.02 25.59
N ASP A 47 -15.09 -22.55 26.65
CA ASP A 47 -14.02 -21.55 26.61
C ASP A 47 -12.63 -22.11 26.27
N VAL A 48 -11.92 -21.44 25.35
CA VAL A 48 -10.44 -21.30 25.39
C VAL A 48 -10.06 -19.86 25.00
N ALA A 49 -10.34 -18.91 25.90
CA ALA A 49 -10.02 -17.51 25.71
C ALA A 49 -8.50 -17.26 25.81
N GLY A 50 -7.85 -16.97 24.68
CA GLY A 50 -6.43 -16.57 24.66
C GLY A 50 -5.77 -16.58 23.28
N VAL A 51 -6.10 -17.57 22.44
CA VAL A 51 -5.49 -17.73 21.09
C VAL A 51 -6.50 -17.57 19.96
N ALA A 52 -7.77 -17.91 20.20
CA ALA A 52 -8.84 -17.89 19.20
C ALA A 52 -9.10 -16.51 18.56
N GLY A 53 -8.90 -15.43 19.31
CA GLY A 53 -9.06 -14.06 18.80
C GLY A 53 -8.07 -13.73 17.68
N ALA A 54 -6.83 -14.22 17.78
CA ALA A 54 -5.83 -14.03 16.74
C ALA A 54 -6.16 -14.85 15.48
N SER A 55 -6.48 -16.14 15.65
CA SER A 55 -6.85 -17.00 14.51
C SER A 55 -8.12 -16.52 13.80
N GLY A 56 -9.10 -15.98 14.52
CA GLY A 56 -10.38 -15.54 13.96
C GLY A 56 -10.28 -14.33 13.01
N TRP A 57 -9.42 -13.35 13.30
CA TRP A 57 -9.21 -12.25 12.35
C TRP A 57 -8.35 -12.68 11.16
N TYR A 58 -7.37 -13.59 11.36
CA TYR A 58 -6.61 -14.17 10.26
C TYR A 58 -7.49 -14.99 9.31
N SER A 59 -8.39 -15.84 9.82
CA SER A 59 -9.31 -16.62 8.98
C SER A 59 -10.34 -15.72 8.29
N SER A 60 -10.86 -14.69 8.96
CA SER A 60 -11.76 -13.71 8.33
C SER A 60 -11.07 -12.89 7.21
N LEU A 61 -9.78 -12.56 7.34
CA LEU A 61 -9.02 -11.95 6.24
C LEU A 61 -8.72 -12.95 5.11
N ALA A 62 -8.41 -14.21 5.44
CA ALA A 62 -8.15 -15.27 4.47
C ALA A 62 -9.39 -15.65 3.65
N ASP A 63 -10.59 -15.46 4.21
CA ASP A 63 -11.89 -15.66 3.54
C ASP A 63 -12.43 -14.37 2.88
N SER A 64 -11.65 -13.28 2.88
CA SER A 64 -12.11 -12.02 2.30
C SER A 64 -12.27 -12.12 0.77
N ALA A 65 -13.28 -11.44 0.21
CA ALA A 65 -13.57 -11.45 -1.23
C ALA A 65 -12.36 -11.03 -2.10
N LEU A 66 -11.43 -10.24 -1.56
CA LEU A 66 -10.19 -9.86 -2.26
C LEU A 66 -9.19 -11.04 -2.35
N VAL A 67 -9.15 -11.93 -1.36
CA VAL A 67 -8.34 -13.17 -1.41
C VAL A 67 -8.93 -14.14 -2.43
N HIS A 68 -10.23 -14.42 -2.38
CA HIS A 68 -10.93 -15.25 -3.39
C HIS A 68 -10.73 -14.69 -4.81
N LEU A 69 -10.79 -13.37 -5.01
CA LEU A 69 -10.49 -12.73 -6.30
C LEU A 69 -9.03 -12.97 -6.74
N CYS A 70 -8.07 -12.93 -5.81
CA CYS A 70 -6.66 -13.24 -6.10
C CYS A 70 -6.45 -14.73 -6.43
N GLU A 71 -7.16 -15.65 -5.77
CA GLU A 71 -7.14 -17.09 -6.06
C GLU A 71 -7.67 -17.35 -7.48
N HIS A 72 -8.85 -16.83 -7.81
CA HIS A 72 -9.42 -16.95 -9.17
C HIS A 72 -8.50 -16.33 -10.22
N PHE A 73 -7.92 -15.15 -9.96
CA PHE A 73 -6.98 -14.50 -10.89
C PHE A 73 -5.73 -15.36 -11.15
N LEU A 74 -5.11 -15.93 -10.10
CA LEU A 74 -3.97 -16.84 -10.24
C LEU A 74 -4.32 -18.07 -11.09
N VAL A 75 -5.48 -18.68 -10.85
CA VAL A 75 -5.97 -19.84 -11.60
C VAL A 75 -6.23 -19.47 -13.07
N SER A 76 -6.87 -18.33 -13.34
CA SER A 76 -7.11 -17.87 -14.71
C SER A 76 -5.81 -17.56 -15.46
N VAL A 77 -4.82 -16.93 -14.81
CA VAL A 77 -3.50 -16.69 -15.42
C VAL A 77 -2.82 -18.01 -15.78
N GLN A 78 -2.86 -19.01 -14.90
CA GLN A 78 -2.35 -20.36 -15.17
C GLN A 78 -3.07 -21.01 -16.36
N GLN A 79 -4.40 -21.00 -16.37
CA GLN A 79 -5.22 -21.65 -17.40
C GLN A 79 -5.04 -21.01 -18.79
N VAL A 80 -4.92 -19.69 -18.86
CA VAL A 80 -4.71 -18.96 -20.13
C VAL A 80 -3.26 -19.09 -20.62
N SER A 81 -2.28 -19.10 -19.71
CA SER A 81 -0.85 -19.13 -20.09
C SER A 81 -0.37 -20.55 -20.43
N GLY A 82 -0.95 -21.59 -19.82
CA GLY A 82 -0.50 -22.98 -19.96
C GLY A 82 0.90 -23.29 -19.40
N LEU A 83 1.56 -22.30 -18.79
CA LEU A 83 2.91 -22.39 -18.24
C LEU A 83 2.94 -23.17 -16.91
N PRO A 84 4.11 -23.64 -16.44
CA PRO A 84 4.27 -24.16 -15.08
C PRO A 84 3.89 -23.12 -14.01
N TRP A 85 3.42 -23.58 -12.85
CA TRP A 85 2.90 -22.71 -11.79
C TRP A 85 3.88 -21.65 -11.31
N TRP A 86 5.18 -21.98 -11.22
CA TRP A 86 6.21 -21.00 -10.83
C TRP A 86 6.26 -19.80 -11.80
N MET A 87 6.09 -20.03 -13.10
CA MET A 87 6.01 -18.97 -14.11
C MET A 87 4.69 -18.22 -14.03
N SER A 88 3.56 -18.89 -13.83
CA SER A 88 2.25 -18.22 -13.74
C SER A 88 2.12 -17.35 -12.48
N ILE A 89 2.74 -17.73 -11.35
CA ILE A 89 2.88 -16.88 -10.17
C ILE A 89 3.71 -15.63 -10.52
N ALA A 90 4.82 -15.80 -11.25
CA ALA A 90 5.66 -14.68 -11.68
C ALA A 90 4.93 -13.75 -12.67
N VAL A 91 4.21 -14.29 -13.64
CA VAL A 91 3.40 -13.55 -14.63
C VAL A 91 2.22 -12.83 -13.97
N ALA A 92 1.49 -13.48 -13.06
CA ALA A 92 0.42 -12.85 -12.28
C ALA A 92 0.96 -11.67 -11.46
N THR A 93 2.13 -11.85 -10.83
CA THR A 93 2.83 -10.79 -10.09
C THR A 93 3.25 -9.64 -11.01
N LEU A 94 3.80 -9.96 -12.19
CA LEU A 94 4.19 -8.98 -13.20
C LEU A 94 2.98 -8.17 -13.69
N SER A 95 1.89 -8.83 -14.05
CA SER A 95 0.64 -8.19 -14.49
C SER A 95 0.11 -7.24 -13.43
N VAL A 96 0.01 -7.67 -12.17
CA VAL A 96 -0.43 -6.83 -11.04
C VAL A 96 0.52 -5.64 -10.83
N ARG A 97 1.83 -5.89 -10.77
CA ARG A 97 2.85 -4.83 -10.57
C ARG A 97 2.92 -3.85 -11.74
N THR A 98 2.63 -4.27 -12.96
CA THR A 98 2.74 -3.44 -14.17
C THR A 98 1.45 -2.64 -14.42
N LEU A 99 0.29 -3.27 -14.26
CA LEU A 99 -0.99 -2.61 -14.52
C LEU A 99 -1.43 -1.69 -13.38
N ILE A 100 -1.13 -2.04 -12.12
CA ILE A 100 -1.58 -1.29 -10.94
C ILE A 100 -0.43 -0.49 -10.33
N THR A 101 0.67 -1.18 -9.94
CA THR A 101 1.74 -0.53 -9.17
C THR A 101 2.56 0.46 -10.01
N LEU A 102 2.88 0.17 -11.27
CA LEU A 102 3.72 1.04 -12.12
C LEU A 102 3.10 2.43 -12.40
N PRO A 103 1.85 2.58 -12.88
CA PRO A 103 1.27 3.91 -13.08
C PRO A 103 1.11 4.68 -11.77
N LEU A 104 0.76 3.99 -10.67
CA LEU A 104 0.65 4.60 -9.35
C LEU A 104 2.01 5.04 -8.79
N ALA A 105 3.08 4.30 -9.09
CA ALA A 105 4.46 4.67 -8.73
C ALA A 105 4.99 5.83 -9.59
N ALA A 106 4.63 5.90 -10.88
CA ALA A 106 4.90 7.08 -11.71
C ALA A 106 4.17 8.32 -11.18
N TYR A 107 2.91 8.19 -10.77
CA TYR A 107 2.16 9.27 -10.11
C TYR A 107 2.80 9.69 -8.79
N GLN A 108 3.22 8.74 -7.94
CA GLN A 108 3.97 9.04 -6.72
C GLN A 108 5.25 9.81 -7.03
N LEU A 109 6.02 9.41 -8.05
CA LEU A 109 7.26 10.10 -8.45
C LEU A 109 6.99 11.56 -8.83
N VAL A 110 5.93 11.83 -9.60
CA VAL A 110 5.50 13.20 -9.94
C VAL A 110 5.19 14.00 -8.67
N ILE A 111 4.42 13.47 -7.73
CA ILE A 111 4.11 14.19 -6.48
C ILE A 111 5.36 14.41 -5.62
N VAL A 112 6.23 13.40 -5.48
CA VAL A 112 7.48 13.51 -4.71
C VAL A 112 8.42 14.55 -5.31
N SER A 113 8.61 14.57 -6.63
CA SER A 113 9.45 15.59 -7.30
C SER A 113 8.92 17.02 -7.11
N LYS A 114 7.60 17.22 -7.10
CA LYS A 114 6.98 18.53 -6.76
C LYS A 114 7.27 18.94 -5.33
N VAL A 115 7.16 18.02 -4.37
CA VAL A 115 7.48 18.30 -2.96
C VAL A 115 8.98 18.56 -2.77
N GLU A 116 9.85 17.85 -3.49
CA GLU A 116 11.31 18.10 -3.48
C GLU A 116 11.67 19.47 -4.06
N ALA A 117 11.02 19.92 -5.13
CA ALA A 117 11.20 21.28 -5.66
C ALA A 117 10.74 22.34 -4.65
N LEU A 118 9.56 22.14 -4.03
CA LEU A 118 9.00 23.07 -3.03
C LEU A 118 9.81 23.12 -1.73
N GLN A 119 10.57 22.08 -1.41
CA GLN A 119 11.41 22.06 -0.21
C GLN A 119 12.41 23.24 -0.18
N MET A 120 12.85 23.73 -1.35
CA MET A 120 13.70 24.92 -1.44
C MET A 120 12.95 26.20 -1.06
N GLU A 121 11.77 26.45 -1.64
CA GLU A 121 10.88 27.58 -1.30
C GLU A 121 10.51 27.55 0.19
N ILE A 122 10.12 26.39 0.71
CA ILE A 122 9.82 26.15 2.13
C ILE A 122 11.05 26.48 3.00
N SER A 123 12.26 26.12 2.59
CA SER A 123 13.48 26.40 3.36
C SER A 123 13.80 27.89 3.46
N GLU A 124 13.48 28.67 2.42
CA GLU A 124 13.68 30.12 2.43
C GLU A 124 12.59 30.82 3.25
N LEU A 125 11.32 30.47 3.03
CA LEU A 125 10.20 30.95 3.85
C LEU A 125 10.41 30.63 5.33
N ALA A 126 10.96 29.46 5.67
CA ALA A 126 11.32 29.10 7.03
C ALA A 126 12.41 30.02 7.64
N LYS A 127 13.40 30.47 6.85
CA LYS A 127 14.41 31.44 7.32
C LYS A 127 13.78 32.81 7.60
N ARG A 128 12.98 33.32 6.67
CA ARG A 128 12.25 34.60 6.82
C ARG A 128 11.32 34.58 8.04
N LEU A 129 10.53 33.51 8.19
CA LEU A 129 9.62 33.32 9.32
C LEU A 129 10.35 33.19 10.67
N ARG A 130 11.54 32.56 10.73
CA ARG A 130 12.36 32.54 11.95
C ARG A 130 12.78 33.94 12.37
N TYR A 131 13.22 34.75 11.42
CA TYR A 131 13.61 36.14 11.68
C TYR A 131 12.42 36.93 12.25
N GLU A 132 11.27 36.93 11.56
CA GLU A 132 10.06 37.62 12.04
C GLU A 132 9.61 37.16 13.44
N VAL A 133 9.60 35.85 13.70
CA VAL A 133 9.20 35.33 15.02
C VAL A 133 10.21 35.70 16.10
N SER A 134 11.51 35.78 15.78
CA SER A 134 12.54 36.24 16.73
C SER A 134 12.40 37.72 17.09
N VAL A 135 12.04 38.58 16.13
CA VAL A 135 11.77 40.00 16.36
C VAL A 135 10.52 40.17 17.24
N ARG A 136 9.39 39.55 16.85
CA ARG A 136 8.14 39.61 17.62
C ARG A 136 8.27 39.00 19.03
N ALA A 137 9.11 37.98 19.20
CA ALA A 137 9.39 37.41 20.50
C ALA A 137 10.17 38.38 21.41
N ARG A 138 11.10 39.16 20.85
CA ARG A 138 11.83 40.21 21.58
C ARG A 138 10.95 41.39 21.95
N GLU A 139 10.07 41.83 21.03
CA GLU A 139 9.10 42.91 21.27
C GLU A 139 8.07 42.56 22.36
N ARG A 140 7.60 41.31 22.39
CA ARG A 140 6.51 40.84 23.27
C ARG A 140 6.96 40.04 24.49
N GLY A 141 8.27 39.94 24.73
CA GLY A 141 8.83 39.16 25.84
C GLY A 141 8.45 37.67 25.84
N TRP A 142 8.29 37.05 24.67
CA TRP A 142 7.86 35.66 24.57
C TRP A 142 8.92 34.68 25.04
N THR A 143 8.49 33.64 25.76
CA THR A 143 9.36 32.51 26.12
C THR A 143 9.78 31.69 24.88
N ASP A 144 10.93 31.00 24.94
CA ASP A 144 11.42 30.15 23.85
C ASP A 144 10.38 29.08 23.44
N LYS A 145 9.63 28.53 24.41
CA LYS A 145 8.52 27.59 24.14
C LYS A 145 7.41 28.23 23.28
N GLN A 146 6.98 29.45 23.61
CA GLN A 146 5.97 30.19 22.85
C GLN A 146 6.49 30.55 21.45
N SER A 147 7.74 31.05 21.35
CA SER A 147 8.40 31.36 20.08
C SER A 147 8.45 30.14 19.15
N ARG A 148 8.90 28.98 19.65
CA ARG A 148 8.90 27.71 18.90
C ARG A 148 7.50 27.26 18.49
N PHE A 149 6.50 27.41 19.37
CA PHE A 149 5.11 27.05 19.06
C PHE A 149 4.55 27.91 17.92
N HIS A 150 4.71 29.24 18.00
CA HIS A 150 4.28 30.16 16.94
C HIS A 150 5.02 29.92 15.63
N PHE A 151 6.34 29.73 15.66
CA PHE A 151 7.13 29.38 14.49
C PHE A 151 6.60 28.09 13.83
N GLN A 152 6.42 27.01 14.58
CA GLN A 152 5.91 25.75 14.04
C GLN A 152 4.48 25.86 13.53
N LYS A 153 3.59 26.58 14.22
CA LYS A 153 2.20 26.78 13.80
C LYS A 153 2.13 27.53 12.47
N ASN A 154 2.86 28.63 12.35
CA ASN A 154 2.90 29.44 11.13
C ASN A 154 3.60 28.67 9.98
N LEU A 155 4.70 27.95 10.26
CA LEU A 155 5.38 27.14 9.25
C LEU A 155 4.47 26.01 8.72
N ARG A 156 3.75 25.30 9.60
CA ARG A 156 2.77 24.28 9.18
C ARG A 156 1.66 24.88 8.31
N HIS A 157 1.17 26.07 8.65
CA HIS A 157 0.16 26.76 7.86
C HIS A 157 0.69 27.14 6.46
N LEU A 158 1.87 27.78 6.38
CA LEU A 158 2.51 28.13 5.10
C LEU A 158 2.73 26.89 4.23
N VAL A 159 3.34 25.83 4.77
CA VAL A 159 3.57 24.56 4.05
C VAL A 159 2.25 23.97 3.54
N SER A 160 1.17 24.03 4.34
CA SER A 160 -0.14 23.57 3.89
C SER A 160 -0.70 24.41 2.74
N GLN A 161 -0.50 25.74 2.74
CA GLN A 161 -0.93 26.61 1.64
C GLN A 161 -0.15 26.31 0.35
N LEU A 162 1.18 26.11 0.43
CA LEU A 162 1.99 25.70 -0.73
C LEU A 162 1.52 24.33 -1.29
N TYR A 163 1.24 23.35 -0.42
CA TYR A 163 0.74 22.04 -0.85
C TYR A 163 -0.66 22.08 -1.50
N ILE A 164 -1.51 23.04 -1.10
CA ILE A 164 -2.81 23.28 -1.72
C ILE A 164 -2.62 23.96 -3.09
N ARG A 165 -1.81 25.04 -3.14
CA ARG A 165 -1.46 25.80 -4.36
C ARG A 165 -0.98 24.89 -5.48
N ASP A 166 -0.02 24.01 -5.17
CA ASP A 166 0.65 23.16 -6.17
C ASP A 166 0.08 21.73 -6.21
N ASN A 167 -1.01 21.50 -5.48
CA ASN A 167 -1.85 20.30 -5.42
C ASN A 167 -1.10 18.99 -5.05
N CYS A 168 0.03 19.12 -4.34
CA CYS A 168 1.04 18.09 -4.12
C CYS A 168 0.99 17.43 -2.72
N HIS A 169 -0.21 17.32 -2.13
CA HIS A 169 -0.38 16.76 -0.79
C HIS A 169 0.37 15.42 -0.57
N PRO A 170 1.12 15.26 0.54
CA PRO A 170 1.93 14.06 0.80
C PRO A 170 1.08 12.79 0.95
N PHE A 171 -0.21 12.91 1.28
CA PHE A 171 -1.15 11.79 1.28
C PHE A 171 -1.24 11.11 -0.09
N LYS A 172 -1.21 11.87 -1.19
CA LYS A 172 -1.21 11.33 -2.55
C LYS A 172 0.04 10.50 -2.84
N ALA A 173 1.20 10.90 -2.32
CA ALA A 173 2.42 10.12 -2.42
C ALA A 173 2.39 8.84 -1.55
N SER A 174 1.58 8.81 -0.48
CA SER A 174 1.39 7.60 0.33
C SER A 174 0.42 6.58 -0.28
N LEU A 175 -0.37 6.97 -1.29
CA LEU A 175 -1.41 6.12 -1.90
C LEU A 175 -0.87 4.79 -2.44
N LEU A 176 0.36 4.77 -2.99
CA LEU A 176 1.01 3.53 -3.44
C LEU A 176 1.11 2.50 -2.31
N VAL A 177 1.48 2.93 -1.09
CA VAL A 177 1.63 2.05 0.07
C VAL A 177 0.27 1.46 0.48
N TRP A 178 -0.78 2.29 0.48
CA TRP A 178 -2.15 1.88 0.83
C TRP A 178 -2.78 0.91 -0.17
N VAL A 179 -2.40 0.97 -1.46
CA VAL A 179 -2.85 0.01 -2.47
C VAL A 179 -1.96 -1.24 -2.48
N GLN A 180 -0.64 -1.08 -2.34
CA GLN A 180 0.33 -2.16 -2.47
C GLN A 180 0.30 -3.13 -1.29
N LEU A 181 0.08 -2.66 -0.05
CA LEU A 181 0.10 -3.53 1.14
C LEU A 181 -1.10 -4.50 1.20
N PRO A 182 -2.38 -4.07 1.06
CA PRO A 182 -3.50 -5.01 1.07
C PRO A 182 -3.41 -6.02 -0.07
N LEU A 183 -3.03 -5.57 -1.27
CA LEU A 183 -2.88 -6.43 -2.44
C LEU A 183 -1.76 -7.47 -2.26
N TRP A 184 -0.65 -7.10 -1.62
CA TRP A 184 0.43 -8.03 -1.29
C TRP A 184 0.02 -9.04 -0.22
N ILE A 185 -0.74 -8.62 0.80
CA ILE A 185 -1.30 -9.51 1.83
C ILE A 185 -2.30 -10.49 1.19
N SER A 186 -3.27 -10.00 0.42
CA SER A 186 -4.30 -10.85 -0.19
C SER A 186 -3.74 -11.87 -1.17
N LEU A 187 -2.75 -11.49 -2.00
CA LEU A 187 -2.10 -12.42 -2.91
C LEU A 187 -1.20 -13.43 -2.17
N SER A 188 -0.61 -13.05 -1.04
CA SER A 188 0.11 -13.98 -0.15
C SER A 188 -0.84 -14.98 0.51
N LEU A 189 -2.00 -14.53 1.01
CA LEU A 189 -3.02 -15.39 1.61
C LEU A 189 -3.65 -16.33 0.58
N ALA A 190 -3.93 -15.86 -0.63
CA ALA A 190 -4.38 -16.69 -1.74
C ALA A 190 -3.41 -17.84 -2.02
N LEU A 191 -2.11 -17.54 -2.21
CA LEU A 191 -1.09 -18.57 -2.41
C LEU A 191 -0.97 -19.54 -1.23
N ARG A 192 -1.16 -19.05 0.00
CA ARG A 192 -1.19 -19.88 1.22
C ARG A 192 -2.39 -20.83 1.21
N ASN A 193 -3.59 -20.33 0.91
CA ASN A 193 -4.82 -21.11 0.82
C ASN A 193 -4.71 -22.21 -0.25
N LEU A 194 -4.22 -21.86 -1.45
CA LEU A 194 -3.99 -22.82 -2.55
C LEU A 194 -2.91 -23.87 -2.23
N SER A 195 -1.91 -23.52 -1.40
CA SER A 195 -0.84 -24.45 -0.99
C SER A 195 -1.27 -25.41 0.13
N LEU A 196 -2.12 -24.94 1.05
CA LEU A 196 -2.54 -25.68 2.25
C LEU A 196 -3.93 -26.33 2.14
N ASP A 197 -4.69 -26.08 1.06
CA ASP A 197 -6.04 -26.60 0.82
C ASP A 197 -7.04 -26.24 1.95
N GLN A 198 -6.83 -25.07 2.59
CA GLN A 198 -7.37 -24.80 3.94
C GLN A 198 -8.87 -24.48 3.99
N PHE A 199 -9.50 -24.07 2.87
CA PHE A 199 -10.88 -23.55 2.88
C PHE A 199 -11.81 -24.08 1.78
N ASN A 200 -11.30 -24.72 0.73
CA ASN A 200 -12.09 -25.04 -0.47
C ASN A 200 -11.68 -26.39 -1.06
N SER A 201 -12.47 -27.46 -0.79
CA SER A 201 -12.19 -28.84 -1.21
C SER A 201 -12.05 -29.04 -2.73
N GLY A 202 -12.52 -28.07 -3.54
CA GLY A 202 -12.30 -28.02 -4.99
C GLY A 202 -10.84 -27.74 -5.40
N PHE A 203 -10.01 -27.16 -4.53
CA PHE A 203 -8.60 -26.87 -4.83
C PHE A 203 -7.63 -28.01 -4.50
N SER A 204 -8.12 -29.14 -3.98
CA SER A 204 -7.34 -30.37 -3.79
C SER A 204 -6.67 -30.89 -5.07
N VAL A 205 -7.27 -30.62 -6.25
CA VAL A 205 -6.62 -30.84 -7.55
C VAL A 205 -5.54 -29.80 -7.79
N LEU A 206 -5.85 -28.52 -7.60
CA LEU A 206 -4.93 -27.40 -7.82
C LEU A 206 -3.64 -27.53 -7.01
N ARG A 207 -3.75 -27.95 -5.74
CA ARG A 207 -2.62 -28.21 -4.85
C ARG A 207 -1.64 -29.24 -5.43
N ARG A 208 -2.14 -30.31 -6.09
CA ARG A 208 -1.27 -31.29 -6.77
C ARG A 208 -0.53 -30.67 -7.94
N TRP A 209 -1.18 -29.81 -8.71
CA TRP A 209 -0.55 -29.10 -9.82
C TRP A 209 0.47 -28.07 -9.32
N LEU A 210 0.21 -27.42 -8.18
CA LEU A 210 1.19 -26.57 -7.48
C LEU A 210 2.42 -27.38 -7.04
N ALA A 211 2.18 -28.56 -6.45
CA ALA A 211 3.23 -29.44 -5.94
C ALA A 211 4.09 -30.11 -7.02
N SER A 212 3.58 -30.24 -8.25
CA SER A 212 4.38 -30.66 -9.42
C SER A 212 4.83 -29.49 -10.31
N GLY A 213 4.45 -28.26 -9.97
CA GLY A 213 4.56 -27.07 -10.83
C GLY A 213 5.71 -26.14 -10.49
N GLY A 214 6.63 -26.56 -9.61
CA GLY A 214 7.85 -25.83 -9.26
C GLY A 214 8.96 -25.97 -10.29
N ALA A 215 10.18 -25.57 -9.91
CA ALA A 215 11.36 -25.61 -10.78
C ALA A 215 12.67 -25.61 -9.99
N LEU A 216 13.77 -25.91 -10.68
CA LEU A 216 15.14 -25.83 -10.15
C LEU A 216 15.26 -26.64 -8.83
N TRP A 217 15.62 -25.97 -7.73
CA TRP A 217 15.78 -26.57 -6.40
C TRP A 217 14.49 -26.61 -5.57
N PHE A 218 13.38 -26.06 -6.07
CA PHE A 218 12.06 -26.03 -5.42
C PHE A 218 11.00 -26.73 -6.32
N PRO A 219 11.05 -28.06 -6.47
CA PRO A 219 10.10 -28.79 -7.32
C PRO A 219 8.65 -28.73 -6.79
N ASP A 220 8.48 -28.73 -5.46
CA ASP A 220 7.19 -28.59 -4.78
C ASP A 220 7.00 -27.16 -4.26
N LEU A 221 6.00 -26.45 -4.80
CA LEU A 221 5.64 -25.10 -4.38
C LEU A 221 4.82 -25.05 -3.07
N THR A 222 4.30 -26.19 -2.61
CA THR A 222 3.45 -26.29 -1.40
C THR A 222 4.27 -26.51 -0.12
N SER A 223 5.44 -27.15 -0.22
CA SER A 223 6.41 -27.28 0.88
C SER A 223 7.32 -26.04 1.02
N PRO A 224 7.87 -25.75 2.21
CA PRO A 224 8.92 -24.74 2.39
C PRO A 224 10.24 -25.12 1.69
N ASP A 225 11.04 -24.12 1.29
CA ASP A 225 12.33 -24.34 0.61
C ASP A 225 13.39 -24.88 1.58
N SER A 226 13.63 -26.19 1.52
CA SER A 226 14.63 -26.89 2.35
C SER A 226 16.08 -26.47 2.06
N THR A 227 16.35 -25.84 0.91
CA THR A 227 17.70 -25.37 0.55
C THR A 227 18.02 -23.98 1.09
N TRP A 228 17.01 -23.24 1.56
CA TRP A 228 17.09 -21.84 2.02
C TRP A 228 17.55 -20.83 0.96
N ILE A 229 17.80 -21.24 -0.29
CA ILE A 229 18.29 -20.37 -1.37
C ILE A 229 17.27 -19.28 -1.67
N LEU A 230 15.98 -19.62 -1.79
CA LEU A 230 14.92 -18.67 -2.13
C LEU A 230 14.64 -17.67 -0.98
N PRO A 231 14.53 -18.08 0.31
CA PRO A 231 14.52 -17.17 1.45
C PRO A 231 15.73 -16.22 1.53
N VAL A 232 16.95 -16.72 1.29
CA VAL A 232 18.17 -15.89 1.32
C VAL A 232 18.16 -14.87 0.17
N CYS A 233 17.82 -15.30 -1.05
CA CYS A 233 17.65 -14.41 -2.20
C CYS A 233 16.61 -13.31 -1.95
N LEU A 234 15.48 -13.63 -1.28
CA LEU A 234 14.49 -12.66 -0.84
C LEU A 234 15.06 -11.64 0.18
N GLY A 235 15.81 -12.12 1.18
CA GLY A 235 16.48 -11.23 2.13
C GLY A 235 17.47 -10.28 1.46
N LEU A 236 18.27 -10.79 0.52
CA LEU A 236 19.27 -10.02 -0.23
C LEU A 236 18.63 -8.95 -1.14
N ILE A 237 17.58 -9.28 -1.90
CA ILE A 237 16.90 -8.28 -2.75
C ILE A 237 16.21 -7.21 -1.90
N ASN A 238 15.60 -7.57 -0.76
CA ASN A 238 15.01 -6.61 0.16
C ASN A 238 16.07 -5.68 0.78
N LEU A 239 17.22 -6.23 1.18
CA LEU A 239 18.34 -5.44 1.70
C LEU A 239 18.88 -4.47 0.63
N LEU A 240 19.02 -4.92 -0.63
CA LEU A 240 19.43 -4.09 -1.76
C LEU A 240 18.42 -2.95 -2.02
N ILE A 241 17.11 -3.23 -1.99
CA ILE A 241 16.05 -2.22 -2.11
C ILE A 241 16.21 -1.14 -1.03
N VAL A 242 16.33 -1.54 0.24
CA VAL A 242 16.49 -0.61 1.37
C VAL A 242 17.76 0.22 1.24
N GLU A 243 18.84 -0.37 0.75
CA GLU A 243 20.11 0.31 0.57
C GLU A 243 20.06 1.34 -0.57
N VAL A 244 19.46 0.99 -1.72
CA VAL A 244 19.22 1.92 -2.82
C VAL A 244 18.29 3.07 -2.40
N PHE A 245 17.26 2.81 -1.59
CA PHE A 245 16.43 3.86 -0.99
C PHE A 245 17.21 4.72 0.02
N SER A 246 18.13 4.13 0.79
CA SER A 246 18.98 4.85 1.74
C SER A 246 19.94 5.81 1.03
N LEU A 247 20.49 5.44 -0.13
CA LEU A 247 21.37 6.29 -0.94
C LEU A 247 20.63 7.46 -1.61
N GLN A 248 19.31 7.35 -1.80
CA GLN A 248 18.49 8.44 -2.35
C GLN A 248 18.20 9.56 -1.35
N ARG A 249 18.41 9.34 -0.04
CA ARG A 249 18.11 10.33 1.00
C ARG A 249 19.30 11.25 1.26
N VAL A 250 19.21 12.49 0.78
CA VAL A 250 20.11 13.56 1.18
C VAL A 250 19.79 13.96 2.63
N SER A 251 20.81 14.00 3.50
CA SER A 251 20.74 14.39 4.92
C SER A 251 19.57 13.79 5.75
N PRO A 252 19.45 12.45 5.85
CA PRO A 252 18.32 11.81 6.53
C PRO A 252 18.30 12.12 8.04
N THR A 253 17.10 12.38 8.56
CA THR A 253 16.88 12.69 9.98
C THR A 253 17.17 11.50 10.90
N ARG A 254 17.37 11.74 12.21
CA ARG A 254 17.58 10.64 13.19
C ARG A 254 16.46 9.59 13.14
N PHE A 255 15.21 10.02 13.00
CA PHE A 255 14.06 9.12 12.85
C PHE A 255 14.13 8.33 11.53
N GLN A 256 14.46 8.96 10.40
CA GLN A 256 14.61 8.26 9.12
C GLN A 256 15.75 7.24 9.15
N LYS A 257 16.87 7.55 9.80
CA LYS A 257 17.98 6.59 10.01
C LYS A 257 17.55 5.40 10.86
N LEU A 258 16.80 5.63 11.94
CA LEU A 258 16.22 4.57 12.77
C LEU A 258 15.29 3.67 11.95
N VAL A 259 14.36 4.25 11.19
CA VAL A 259 13.43 3.51 10.33
C VAL A 259 14.18 2.70 9.27
N LEU A 260 15.17 3.28 8.58
CA LEU A 260 15.98 2.54 7.60
C LEU A 260 16.73 1.37 8.23
N ASN A 261 17.32 1.55 9.42
CA ASN A 261 18.01 0.48 10.14
C ASN A 261 17.05 -0.61 10.64
N PHE A 262 15.84 -0.24 11.07
CA PHE A 262 14.79 -1.18 11.41
C PHE A 262 14.38 -2.03 10.19
N ILE A 263 14.16 -1.41 9.02
CA ILE A 263 13.80 -2.15 7.79
C ILE A 263 14.97 -3.04 7.31
N ARG A 264 16.24 -2.64 7.50
CA ARG A 264 17.40 -3.53 7.27
C ARG A 264 17.34 -4.77 8.16
N GLY A 265 17.13 -4.59 9.48
CA GLY A 265 16.99 -5.71 10.42
C GLY A 265 15.79 -6.61 10.08
N PHE A 266 14.65 -6.01 9.72
CA PHE A 266 13.47 -6.72 9.26
C PHE A 266 13.71 -7.51 7.96
N SER A 267 14.53 -7.00 7.04
CA SER A 267 14.89 -7.71 5.80
C SER A 267 15.71 -8.97 6.06
N VAL A 268 16.56 -8.97 7.10
CA VAL A 268 17.28 -10.16 7.58
C VAL A 268 16.34 -11.11 8.33
N LEU A 269 15.47 -10.58 9.20
CA LEU A 269 14.45 -11.37 9.92
C LEU A 269 13.43 -12.04 8.97
N MET A 270 13.19 -11.45 7.80
CA MET A 270 12.34 -12.04 6.76
C MET A 270 12.89 -13.32 6.16
N ILE A 271 14.20 -13.62 6.30
CA ILE A 271 14.79 -14.87 5.80
C ILE A 271 14.23 -16.10 6.54
N PRO A 272 14.35 -16.24 7.88
CA PRO A 272 13.75 -17.38 8.59
C PRO A 272 12.22 -17.40 8.52
N ILE A 273 11.55 -16.24 8.40
CA ILE A 273 10.09 -16.20 8.17
C ILE A 273 9.77 -16.82 6.80
N ALA A 274 10.48 -16.42 5.74
CA ALA A 274 10.30 -16.98 4.41
C ALA A 274 10.68 -18.48 4.30
N ALA A 275 11.56 -18.97 5.17
CA ALA A 275 11.90 -20.40 5.26
C ALA A 275 10.82 -21.26 5.94
N THR A 276 9.81 -20.67 6.58
CA THR A 276 8.69 -21.41 7.22
C THR A 276 7.39 -21.40 6.41
N VAL A 277 7.30 -20.61 5.35
CA VAL A 277 6.12 -20.56 4.45
C VAL A 277 6.31 -21.45 3.22
N PRO A 278 5.21 -21.87 2.55
CA PRO A 278 5.29 -22.55 1.25
C PRO A 278 6.15 -21.81 0.22
N SER A 279 6.89 -22.57 -0.59
CA SER A 279 7.79 -22.01 -1.61
C SER A 279 7.04 -21.13 -2.64
N SER A 280 5.75 -21.37 -2.88
CA SER A 280 4.85 -20.51 -3.66
C SER A 280 4.82 -19.06 -3.14
N MET A 281 4.73 -18.87 -1.82
CA MET A 281 4.70 -17.57 -1.17
C MET A 281 6.08 -16.91 -1.19
N ALA A 282 7.14 -17.67 -0.91
CA ALA A 282 8.52 -17.17 -0.97
C ALA A 282 8.90 -16.72 -2.40
N LEU A 283 8.50 -17.49 -3.43
CA LEU A 283 8.68 -17.16 -4.84
C LEU A 283 7.91 -15.90 -5.24
N TYR A 284 6.66 -15.79 -4.78
CA TYR A 284 5.86 -14.59 -4.95
C TYR A 284 6.54 -13.38 -4.32
N TRP A 285 6.97 -13.47 -3.06
CA TRP A 285 7.65 -12.37 -2.37
C TRP A 285 8.95 -11.97 -3.08
N PHE A 286 9.78 -12.93 -3.47
CA PHE A 286 11.02 -12.68 -4.20
C PHE A 286 10.76 -11.96 -5.54
N THR A 287 9.85 -12.51 -6.34
CA THR A 287 9.50 -11.94 -7.65
C THR A 287 8.87 -10.55 -7.51
N SER A 288 7.99 -10.38 -6.53
CA SER A 288 7.30 -9.12 -6.24
C SER A 288 8.30 -8.03 -5.79
N SER A 289 9.30 -8.37 -4.97
CA SER A 289 10.39 -7.46 -4.59
C SER A 289 11.31 -7.15 -5.77
N LEU A 290 11.73 -8.15 -6.55
CA LEU A 290 12.58 -7.97 -7.73
C LEU A 290 11.92 -7.06 -8.78
N LEU A 291 10.65 -7.29 -9.09
CA LEU A 291 9.89 -6.44 -10.02
C LEU A 291 9.65 -5.04 -9.46
N GLY A 292 9.37 -4.91 -8.16
CA GLY A 292 9.28 -3.60 -7.48
C GLY A 292 10.59 -2.81 -7.57
N PHE A 293 11.74 -3.48 -7.42
CA PHE A 293 13.06 -2.89 -7.59
C PHE A 293 13.30 -2.48 -9.04
N SER A 294 13.03 -3.36 -10.01
CA SER A 294 13.14 -3.07 -11.44
C SER A 294 12.25 -1.90 -11.87
N HIS A 295 11.03 -1.79 -11.35
CA HIS A 295 10.14 -0.65 -11.60
C HIS A 295 10.71 0.65 -10.99
N ASN A 296 11.30 0.61 -9.79
CA ASN A 296 11.97 1.78 -9.21
C ASN A 296 13.19 2.22 -10.05
N LEU A 297 13.98 1.25 -10.53
CA LEU A 297 15.13 1.49 -11.39
C LEU A 297 14.71 2.07 -12.76
N LEU A 298 13.65 1.52 -13.35
CA LEU A 298 13.07 2.00 -14.61
C LEU A 298 12.54 3.43 -14.48
N LEU A 299 11.77 3.72 -13.42
CA LEU A 299 11.24 5.06 -13.15
C LEU A 299 12.34 6.12 -12.92
N ARG A 300 13.54 5.70 -12.49
CA ARG A 300 14.74 6.55 -12.34
C ARG A 300 15.41 6.89 -13.68
N SER A 301 15.01 6.24 -14.79
CA SER A 301 15.61 6.51 -16.11
C SER A 301 15.37 7.95 -16.57
N PRO A 302 16.35 8.60 -17.22
CA PRO A 302 16.18 9.97 -17.72
C PRO A 302 15.13 10.05 -18.83
N ALA A 303 14.87 8.95 -19.55
CA ALA A 303 13.80 8.84 -20.53
C ALA A 303 12.41 9.02 -19.88
N ILE A 304 12.13 8.32 -18.78
CA ILE A 304 10.85 8.45 -18.07
C ILE A 304 10.73 9.83 -17.40
N HIS A 305 11.80 10.40 -16.87
CA HIS A 305 11.80 11.77 -16.36
C HIS A 305 11.45 12.80 -17.46
N LYS A 306 11.97 12.62 -18.69
CA LYS A 306 11.62 13.46 -19.86
C LYS A 306 10.16 13.29 -20.28
N ILE A 307 9.64 12.06 -20.33
CA ILE A 307 8.24 11.75 -20.64
C ILE A 307 7.29 12.38 -19.60
N LEU A 308 7.62 12.27 -18.32
CA LEU A 308 6.86 12.84 -17.19
C LEU A 308 7.10 14.35 -16.99
N LYS A 309 7.96 14.99 -17.79
CA LYS A 309 8.31 16.42 -17.73
C LYS A 309 8.72 16.89 -16.31
N LEU A 310 9.50 16.07 -15.60
CA LEU A 310 9.93 16.37 -14.23
C LEU A 310 10.98 17.49 -14.22
N GLN A 311 10.78 18.52 -13.39
CA GLN A 311 11.69 19.66 -13.27
C GLN A 311 12.95 19.39 -12.43
N THR A 312 13.05 18.23 -11.77
CA THR A 312 14.20 17.88 -10.92
C THR A 312 15.42 17.61 -11.79
N ALA A 313 16.46 18.45 -11.65
CA ALA A 313 17.79 18.21 -12.21
C ALA A 313 18.40 16.93 -11.61
N ARG A 314 18.24 15.81 -12.30
CA ARG A 314 18.92 14.54 -12.03
C ARG A 314 20.12 14.43 -12.99
N SER A 315 21.23 13.88 -12.50
CA SER A 315 22.40 13.55 -13.33
C SER A 315 22.02 12.66 -14.52
N ASP A 316 22.70 12.88 -15.66
CA ASP A 316 22.51 12.14 -16.91
C ASP A 316 22.85 10.64 -16.81
N SER A 317 23.63 10.23 -15.80
CA SER A 317 24.05 8.83 -15.62
C SER A 317 23.58 8.21 -14.29
N PRO A 318 22.26 8.19 -14.00
CA PRO A 318 21.73 7.95 -12.66
C PRO A 318 22.06 6.58 -12.07
N TYR A 319 22.42 5.59 -12.89
CA TYR A 319 22.86 4.26 -12.46
C TYR A 319 24.35 4.22 -12.08
N ARG A 320 25.21 4.99 -12.77
CA ARG A 320 26.63 5.13 -12.41
C ARG A 320 26.77 5.86 -11.08
N ASP A 321 25.97 6.90 -10.85
CA ASP A 321 25.93 7.61 -9.56
C ASP A 321 25.43 6.73 -8.41
N LEU A 322 24.52 5.80 -8.70
CA LEU A 322 24.07 4.84 -7.69
C LEU A 322 25.20 3.88 -7.30
N LEU A 323 25.93 3.39 -8.29
CA LEU A 323 27.05 2.48 -8.09
C LEU A 323 28.22 3.17 -7.36
N SER A 324 28.57 4.41 -7.74
CA SER A 324 29.63 5.16 -7.06
C SER A 324 29.24 5.54 -5.63
N ALA A 325 27.98 5.92 -5.39
CA ALA A 325 27.46 6.16 -4.04
C ALA A 325 27.43 4.88 -3.17
N PHE A 326 27.18 3.71 -3.78
CA PHE A 326 27.26 2.43 -3.09
C PHE A 326 28.71 2.06 -2.75
N ILE A 327 29.62 2.11 -3.73
CA ILE A 327 31.04 1.78 -3.53
C ILE A 327 31.65 2.70 -2.47
N SER A 328 31.49 4.02 -2.60
CA SER A 328 32.06 5.00 -1.64
C SER A 328 31.50 4.92 -0.22
N LYS A 329 30.39 4.19 0.01
CA LYS A 329 29.83 3.92 1.33
C LYS A 329 30.43 2.68 2.00
N TYR A 330 30.81 1.66 1.22
CA TYR A 330 31.25 0.35 1.72
C TYR A 330 32.75 0.07 1.55
N TYR A 331 33.42 0.71 0.60
CA TYR A 331 34.87 0.64 0.36
C TYR A 331 35.57 1.90 0.88
N LYS A 332 35.34 2.22 2.17
CA LYS A 332 35.84 3.43 2.81
C LYS A 332 36.59 3.11 4.11
#